data_AF-A0A0Q6XVX6-F1
#
_entry.id   AF-A0A0Q6XVX6-F1
#
_cell.length_a   1.000
_cell.length_b   1.000
_cell.length_c   1.000
_cell.angle_alpha   90.00
_cell.angle_beta   90.00
_cell.angle_gamma   90.00
#
_symmetry.space_group_name_H-M   'P 1'
#
loop_
_entity.id
_entity.type
_entity.pdbx_description
1 polymer ?
#
loop_
_entity_poly.entity_id
_entity_poly.type
_entity_poly.pdbx_seq_one_letter_code
_entity_poly.pdbx_strand_id
1 'polypeptide(L)'
;MTPLDPRAFLAYARPTFLTEWPEALKALSFKTEPVYLNVAESLAVRKGPLWKGPVWGRSDPVVAGLLGKLHDALDKLGGQAFVRTHTRSPKDSPFFRRQAGRVDDPWTALVMLHESRRFHEDAAWLELDGALPVITLREWVPIPTGLEFRCLVRNGECVGISQRPTDGVRNPRLEQHAVTVQALLLVFTAECTRRSGLHNAVFDLCLLRQPAADMTVGDLRLIEVNPWHTATDFYAFDPARPNDLDGSFRFDA
;
A
#
# COMPACT_ATOMS: atom_id res chain seq x y z
N MET A 1 26.89 -5.00 0.27
CA MET A 1 25.83 -5.48 1.17
C MET A 1 25.52 -6.92 0.81
N THR A 2 25.65 -7.85 1.76
CA THR A 2 25.26 -9.26 1.59
C THR A 2 23.78 -9.33 1.19
N PRO A 3 23.37 -10.17 0.23
CA PRO A 3 21.95 -10.41 -0.01
C PRO A 3 21.34 -10.89 1.31
N LEU A 4 20.39 -10.13 1.85
CA LEU A 4 19.66 -10.57 3.02
C LEU A 4 18.94 -11.87 2.67
N ASP A 5 19.09 -12.87 3.55
CA ASP A 5 18.24 -14.05 3.55
C ASP A 5 16.76 -13.59 3.45
N PRO A 6 16.00 -14.03 2.42
CA PRO A 6 14.60 -13.64 2.26
C PRO A 6 13.76 -13.84 3.51
N ARG A 7 14.04 -14.87 4.32
CA ARG A 7 13.34 -15.12 5.59
C ARG A 7 13.66 -14.04 6.62
N ALA A 8 14.93 -13.68 6.76
CA ALA A 8 15.35 -12.60 7.66
C ALA A 8 14.73 -11.26 7.25
N PHE A 9 14.67 -10.97 5.94
CA PHE A 9 13.98 -9.77 5.45
C PHE A 9 12.48 -9.79 5.76
N LEU A 10 11.79 -10.92 5.53
CA LEU A 10 10.37 -11.05 5.84
C LEU A 10 10.08 -10.89 7.33
N ALA A 11 10.87 -11.51 8.19
CA ALA A 11 10.74 -11.36 9.63
C ALA A 11 10.91 -9.90 10.05
N TYR A 12 11.87 -9.19 9.45
CA TYR A 12 12.09 -7.76 9.67
C TYR A 12 10.93 -6.88 9.16
N ALA A 13 10.39 -7.20 7.98
CA ALA A 13 9.32 -6.42 7.34
C ALA A 13 7.92 -6.74 7.87
N ARG A 14 7.73 -7.89 8.53
CA ARG A 14 6.42 -8.38 9.00
C ARG A 14 5.61 -7.33 9.78
N PRO A 15 6.18 -6.54 10.71
CA PRO A 15 5.41 -5.49 11.41
C PRO A 15 4.79 -4.43 10.49
N THR A 16 5.26 -4.30 9.25
CA THR A 16 4.73 -3.35 8.28
C THR A 16 3.62 -3.95 7.40
N PHE A 17 3.35 -5.25 7.51
CA PHE A 17 2.26 -5.89 6.76
C PHE A 17 0.92 -5.43 7.30
N LEU A 18 -0.02 -5.14 6.41
CA LEU A 18 -1.32 -4.57 6.78
C LEU A 18 -2.10 -5.42 7.81
N THR A 19 -1.96 -6.74 7.73
CA THR A 19 -2.59 -7.69 8.65
C THR A 19 -1.99 -7.66 10.05
N GLU A 20 -0.75 -7.18 10.20
CA GLU A 20 0.00 -7.09 11.45
C GLU A 20 -0.16 -5.72 12.12
N TRP A 21 -0.81 -4.75 11.45
CA TRP A 21 -1.01 -3.42 12.02
C TRP A 21 -1.92 -3.46 13.25
N PRO A 22 -1.58 -2.72 14.33
CA PRO A 22 -2.50 -2.51 15.43
C PRO A 22 -3.80 -1.82 14.97
N GLU A 23 -4.93 -2.14 15.59
CA GLU A 23 -6.23 -1.51 15.26
C GLU A 23 -6.19 0.02 15.37
N ALA A 24 -5.41 0.54 16.33
CA ALA A 24 -5.20 1.97 16.48
C ALA A 24 -4.58 2.61 15.23
N LEU A 25 -3.64 1.92 14.56
CA LEU A 25 -3.02 2.36 13.31
C LEU A 25 -3.97 2.18 12.13
N LYS A 26 -4.69 1.06 12.05
CA LYS A 26 -5.70 0.81 11.00
C LYS A 26 -6.78 1.90 11.00
N ALA A 27 -7.15 2.43 12.16
CA ALA A 27 -8.09 3.54 12.30
C ALA A 27 -7.62 4.87 11.66
N LEU A 28 -6.32 5.01 11.32
CA LEU A 28 -5.78 6.14 10.55
C LEU A 28 -5.75 5.88 9.04
N SER A 29 -6.07 4.66 8.62
CA SER A 29 -6.06 4.22 7.23
C SER A 29 -7.48 4.15 6.67
N PHE A 30 -7.58 3.67 5.44
CA PHE A 30 -8.85 3.37 4.78
C PHE A 30 -9.44 2.08 5.34
N LYS A 31 -10.78 1.96 5.31
CA LYS A 31 -11.45 0.70 5.66
C LYS A 31 -10.91 -0.43 4.78
N THR A 32 -10.57 -1.56 5.39
CA THR A 32 -9.96 -2.68 4.69
C THR A 32 -10.52 -4.02 5.16
N GLU A 33 -10.83 -4.91 4.23
CA GLU A 33 -11.32 -6.25 4.46
C GLU A 33 -10.26 -7.27 4.01
N PRO A 34 -9.73 -8.11 4.92
CA PRO A 34 -8.81 -9.18 4.55
C PRO A 34 -9.56 -10.40 4.01
N VAL A 35 -8.98 -11.03 2.99
CA VAL A 35 -9.43 -12.28 2.38
C VAL A 35 -8.30 -13.30 2.51
N TYR A 36 -8.48 -14.19 3.49
CA TYR A 36 -7.52 -15.26 3.78
C TYR A 36 -7.67 -16.41 2.80
N LEU A 37 -6.55 -16.77 2.20
CA LEU A 37 -6.45 -17.85 1.23
C LEU A 37 -6.08 -19.16 1.91
N ASN A 38 -6.66 -20.27 1.45
CA ASN A 38 -6.08 -21.59 1.64
C ASN A 38 -5.03 -21.89 0.56
N VAL A 39 -4.34 -23.04 0.68
CA VAL A 39 -3.28 -23.44 -0.26
C VAL A 39 -3.79 -23.55 -1.70
N ALA A 40 -4.97 -24.16 -1.89
CA ALA A 40 -5.55 -24.34 -3.22
C ALA A 40 -5.93 -23.00 -3.87
N GLU A 41 -6.52 -22.09 -3.10
CA GLU A 41 -6.87 -20.74 -3.55
C GLU A 41 -5.63 -19.93 -3.91
N SER A 42 -4.59 -19.96 -3.07
CA SER A 42 -3.29 -19.32 -3.37
C SER A 42 -2.68 -19.84 -4.67
N LEU A 43 -2.70 -21.16 -4.87
CA LEU A 43 -2.25 -21.78 -6.12
C LEU A 43 -3.12 -21.37 -7.31
N ALA A 44 -4.43 -21.25 -7.12
CA ALA A 44 -5.36 -20.84 -8.18
C ALA A 44 -5.09 -19.40 -8.64
N VAL A 45 -4.84 -18.45 -7.74
CA VAL A 45 -4.48 -17.07 -8.14
C VAL A 45 -3.12 -17.02 -8.83
N ARG A 46 -2.14 -17.82 -8.38
CA ARG A 46 -0.78 -17.78 -8.93
C ARG A 46 -0.63 -18.52 -10.26
N LYS A 47 -1.24 -19.69 -10.38
CA LYS A 47 -0.98 -20.66 -11.46
C LYS A 47 -2.26 -21.10 -12.19
N GLY A 48 -3.43 -20.71 -11.70
CA GLY A 48 -4.69 -21.08 -12.31
C GLY A 48 -4.83 -20.49 -13.71
N PRO A 49 -5.57 -21.16 -14.60
CA PRO A 49 -5.76 -20.70 -15.97
C PRO A 49 -6.80 -19.57 -16.01
N LEU A 50 -6.54 -18.45 -15.33
CA LEU A 50 -7.47 -17.31 -15.26
C LEU A 50 -7.74 -16.71 -16.66
N TRP A 51 -6.86 -16.94 -17.64
CA TRP A 51 -7.12 -16.63 -19.05
C TRP A 51 -8.32 -17.39 -19.67
N LYS A 52 -8.81 -18.47 -19.05
CA LYS A 52 -10.03 -19.18 -19.48
C LYS A 52 -11.33 -18.42 -19.17
N GLY A 53 -11.22 -17.30 -18.46
CA GLY A 53 -12.33 -16.39 -18.24
C GLY A 53 -13.25 -16.77 -17.07
N PRO A 54 -14.19 -15.86 -16.72
CA PRO A 54 -15.00 -15.95 -15.51
C PRO A 54 -15.96 -17.14 -15.52
N VAL A 55 -16.40 -17.59 -16.70
CA VAL A 55 -17.28 -18.77 -16.82
C VAL A 55 -16.57 -20.03 -16.31
N TRP A 56 -15.30 -20.23 -16.72
CA TRP A 56 -14.51 -21.34 -16.20
C TRP A 56 -14.22 -21.17 -14.71
N GLY A 57 -13.84 -19.96 -14.29
CA GLY A 57 -13.58 -19.68 -12.87
C GLY A 57 -14.78 -19.95 -11.95
N ARG A 58 -16.01 -19.72 -12.42
CA ARG A 58 -17.23 -20.07 -11.67
C ARG A 58 -17.52 -21.57 -11.61
N SER A 59 -16.99 -22.34 -12.56
CA SER A 59 -17.15 -23.80 -12.60
C SER A 59 -16.10 -24.57 -11.80
N ASP A 60 -14.91 -24.00 -11.61
CA ASP A 60 -13.88 -24.54 -10.74
C ASP A 60 -14.24 -24.27 -9.27
N PRO A 61 -14.42 -25.29 -8.41
CA PRO A 61 -14.88 -25.08 -7.04
C PRO A 61 -13.94 -24.21 -6.18
N VAL A 62 -12.62 -24.27 -6.43
CA VAL A 62 -11.63 -23.49 -5.68
C VAL A 62 -11.73 -22.02 -6.07
N VAL A 63 -11.79 -21.74 -7.37
CA VAL A 63 -11.93 -20.37 -7.87
C VAL A 63 -13.30 -19.79 -7.51
N ALA A 64 -14.37 -20.57 -7.61
CA ALA A 64 -15.71 -20.15 -7.21
C ALA A 64 -15.79 -19.77 -5.73
N GLY A 65 -15.19 -20.58 -4.84
CA GLY A 65 -15.10 -20.26 -3.41
C GLY A 65 -14.34 -18.96 -3.14
N LEU A 66 -13.22 -18.74 -3.83
CA LEU A 66 -12.45 -17.50 -3.72
C LEU A 66 -13.22 -16.28 -4.24
N LEU A 67 -13.91 -16.41 -5.38
CA LEU A 67 -14.78 -15.35 -5.91
C LEU A 67 -15.88 -14.98 -4.92
N GLY A 68 -16.46 -15.96 -4.22
CA GLY A 68 -17.42 -15.74 -3.13
C GLY A 68 -16.83 -14.91 -2.00
N LYS A 69 -15.65 -15.28 -1.48
CA LYS A 69 -14.96 -14.51 -0.42
C LYS A 69 -14.68 -13.05 -0.82
N LEU A 70 -14.25 -12.85 -2.05
CA LEU A 70 -13.97 -11.52 -2.59
C LEU A 70 -15.25 -10.70 -2.77
N HIS A 71 -16.35 -11.35 -3.19
CA HIS A 71 -17.65 -10.72 -3.29
C HIS A 71 -18.14 -10.23 -1.92
N ASP A 72 -18.11 -11.10 -0.90
CA ASP A 72 -18.51 -10.74 0.46
C ASP A 72 -17.68 -9.56 1.01
N ALA A 73 -16.38 -9.52 0.70
CA ALA A 73 -15.50 -8.43 1.09
C ALA A 73 -15.78 -7.12 0.32
N LEU A 74 -16.10 -7.20 -0.99
CA LEU A 74 -16.52 -6.04 -1.79
C LEU A 74 -17.83 -5.43 -1.29
N ASP A 75 -18.81 -6.27 -0.94
CA ASP A 75 -20.12 -5.82 -0.47
C ASP A 75 -20.00 -4.99 0.82
N LYS A 76 -19.11 -5.39 1.74
CA LYS A 76 -18.79 -4.62 2.96
C LYS A 76 -18.16 -3.25 2.69
N LEU A 77 -17.62 -3.04 1.50
CA LEU A 77 -16.98 -1.80 1.06
C LEU A 77 -17.86 -0.98 0.11
N GLY A 78 -19.13 -1.39 -0.08
CA GLY A 78 -20.06 -0.67 -0.97
C GLY A 78 -19.89 -1.02 -2.45
N GLY A 79 -19.32 -2.18 -2.77
CA GLY A 79 -19.21 -2.70 -4.14
C GLY A 79 -18.03 -2.16 -4.95
N GLN A 80 -17.19 -1.30 -4.38
CA GLN A 80 -15.96 -0.82 -5.02
C GLN A 80 -14.79 -0.90 -4.04
N ALA A 81 -13.65 -1.39 -4.51
CA ALA A 81 -12.46 -1.49 -3.70
C ALA A 81 -11.17 -1.25 -4.49
N PHE A 82 -10.10 -1.06 -3.75
CA PHE A 82 -8.72 -1.11 -4.20
C PHE A 82 -8.14 -2.46 -3.81
N VAL A 83 -7.73 -3.26 -4.79
CA VAL A 83 -7.15 -4.60 -4.54
C VAL A 83 -5.64 -4.51 -4.30
N ARG A 84 -5.17 -5.19 -3.26
CA ARG A 84 -3.75 -5.40 -2.99
C ARG A 84 -3.52 -6.67 -2.18
N THR A 85 -2.26 -7.04 -1.94
CA THR A 85 -1.93 -7.94 -0.83
C THR A 85 -1.67 -7.13 0.44
N HIS A 86 -1.70 -7.82 1.58
CA HIS A 86 -1.25 -7.26 2.86
C HIS A 86 0.21 -6.72 2.83
N THR A 87 1.01 -7.09 1.84
CA THR A 87 2.40 -6.63 1.66
C THR A 87 2.54 -5.49 0.67
N ARG A 88 1.93 -5.58 -0.53
CA ARG A 88 2.14 -4.62 -1.63
C ARG A 88 0.93 -4.51 -2.55
N SER A 89 0.87 -3.41 -3.30
CA SER A 89 -0.14 -3.20 -4.35
C SER A 89 0.36 -3.68 -5.73
N PRO A 90 -0.49 -4.28 -6.58
CA PRO A 90 -0.13 -4.79 -7.91
C PRO A 90 0.02 -3.68 -8.97
N LYS A 91 0.76 -2.62 -8.64
CA LYS A 91 0.91 -1.38 -9.45
C LYS A 91 1.52 -1.63 -10.85
N ASP A 92 2.13 -2.78 -11.05
CA ASP A 92 2.73 -3.25 -12.30
C ASP A 92 1.73 -3.93 -13.25
N SER A 93 0.56 -4.35 -12.77
CA SER A 93 -0.49 -4.94 -13.64
C SER A 93 -1.01 -3.90 -14.64
N PRO A 94 -1.15 -4.26 -15.94
CA PRO A 94 -1.82 -3.43 -16.93
C PRO A 94 -3.26 -3.06 -16.54
N PHE A 95 -4.04 -4.01 -16.00
CA PHE A 95 -5.40 -3.71 -15.53
C PHE A 95 -5.39 -2.74 -14.36
N PHE A 96 -4.49 -2.91 -13.39
CA PHE A 96 -4.36 -1.99 -12.28
C PHE A 96 -4.14 -0.56 -12.75
N ARG A 97 -3.20 -0.36 -13.69
CA ARG A 97 -2.89 0.99 -14.23
C ARG A 97 -4.08 1.61 -14.96
N ARG A 98 -4.84 0.83 -15.73
CA ARG A 98 -6.03 1.32 -16.45
C ARG A 98 -7.16 1.75 -15.51
N GLN A 99 -7.31 1.08 -14.38
CA GLN A 99 -8.41 1.31 -13.44
C GLN A 99 -7.99 2.10 -12.19
N ALA A 100 -6.74 2.60 -12.13
CA ALA A 100 -6.17 3.19 -10.93
C ALA A 100 -6.36 2.31 -9.68
N GLY A 101 -6.23 0.99 -9.86
CA GLY A 101 -6.44 -0.03 -8.82
C GLY A 101 -7.90 -0.26 -8.40
N ARG A 102 -8.87 0.42 -9.01
CA ARG A 102 -10.30 0.21 -8.73
C ARG A 102 -10.76 -1.15 -9.25
N VAL A 103 -11.49 -1.86 -8.41
CA VAL A 103 -12.22 -3.09 -8.75
C VAL A 103 -13.65 -2.97 -8.27
N ASP A 104 -14.60 -3.39 -9.10
CA ASP A 104 -16.04 -3.45 -8.81
C ASP A 104 -16.59 -4.88 -8.94
N ASP A 105 -15.73 -5.84 -9.30
CA ASP A 105 -16.08 -7.25 -9.35
C ASP A 105 -14.91 -8.15 -8.87
N PRO A 106 -15.21 -9.32 -8.26
CA PRO A 106 -14.20 -10.26 -7.79
C PRO A 106 -13.24 -10.77 -8.86
N TRP A 107 -13.71 -10.90 -10.10
CA TRP A 107 -12.90 -11.47 -11.18
C TRP A 107 -11.81 -10.50 -11.62
N THR A 108 -12.13 -9.22 -11.79
CA THR A 108 -11.15 -8.18 -12.06
C THR A 108 -10.10 -8.10 -10.96
N ALA A 109 -10.48 -8.28 -9.69
CA ALA A 109 -9.53 -8.35 -8.58
C ALA A 109 -8.52 -9.50 -8.73
N LEU A 110 -8.99 -10.69 -9.10
CA LEU A 110 -8.12 -11.85 -9.35
C LEU A 110 -7.20 -11.64 -10.56
N VAL A 111 -7.72 -11.10 -11.66
CA VAL A 111 -6.93 -10.82 -12.87
C VAL A 111 -5.82 -9.81 -12.57
N MET A 112 -6.12 -8.72 -11.85
CA MET A 112 -5.11 -7.72 -11.47
C MET A 112 -3.97 -8.33 -10.65
N LEU A 113 -4.28 -9.20 -9.68
CA LEU A 113 -3.27 -9.86 -8.87
C LEU A 113 -2.48 -10.88 -9.70
N HIS A 114 -3.17 -11.68 -10.53
CA HIS A 114 -2.54 -12.70 -11.36
C HIS A 114 -1.55 -12.13 -12.37
N GLU A 115 -1.82 -10.97 -12.96
CA GLU A 115 -0.90 -10.33 -13.90
C GLU A 115 0.28 -9.61 -13.23
N SER A 116 0.22 -9.40 -11.91
CA SER A 116 1.24 -8.66 -11.19
C SER A 116 2.43 -9.55 -10.85
N ARG A 117 3.59 -9.21 -11.42
CA ARG A 117 4.87 -9.79 -11.03
C ARG A 117 5.15 -9.54 -9.55
N ARG A 118 4.81 -8.35 -9.04
CA ARG A 118 4.96 -8.02 -7.61
C ARG A 118 4.18 -8.98 -6.70
N PHE A 119 2.94 -9.33 -7.08
CA PHE A 119 2.17 -10.34 -6.36
C PHE A 119 2.86 -11.71 -6.37
N HIS A 120 3.37 -12.17 -7.52
CA HIS A 120 4.04 -13.47 -7.61
C HIS A 120 5.33 -13.52 -6.78
N GLU A 121 6.11 -12.44 -6.79
CA GLU A 121 7.32 -12.30 -5.97
C GLU A 121 6.99 -12.35 -4.47
N ASP A 122 5.99 -11.59 -4.03
CA ASP A 122 5.54 -11.59 -2.64
C ASP A 122 5.02 -12.96 -2.21
N ALA A 123 4.22 -13.62 -3.05
CA ALA A 123 3.70 -14.95 -2.76
C ALA A 123 4.81 -16.01 -2.68
N ALA A 124 5.83 -15.91 -3.54
CA ALA A 124 6.99 -16.79 -3.47
C ALA A 124 7.82 -16.55 -2.20
N TRP A 125 7.98 -15.30 -1.78
CA TRP A 125 8.68 -14.95 -0.54
C TRP A 125 7.93 -15.49 0.69
N LEU A 126 6.62 -15.27 0.77
CA LEU A 126 5.80 -15.78 1.88
C LEU A 126 5.81 -17.31 1.95
N GLU A 127 5.81 -17.99 0.80
CA GLU A 127 5.92 -19.45 0.73
C GLU A 127 7.25 -19.97 1.34
N LEU A 128 8.36 -19.24 1.15
CA LEU A 128 9.63 -19.58 1.80
C LEU A 128 9.56 -19.49 3.34
N ASP A 129 8.69 -18.64 3.86
CA ASP A 129 8.41 -18.45 5.30
C ASP A 129 7.23 -19.32 5.80
N GLY A 130 6.71 -20.22 4.96
CA GLY A 130 5.57 -21.07 5.30
C GLY A 130 4.23 -20.32 5.45
N ALA A 131 4.15 -19.09 4.93
CA ALA A 131 2.96 -18.25 4.98
C ALA A 131 2.25 -18.19 3.62
N LEU A 132 0.96 -17.88 3.64
CA LEU A 132 0.17 -17.62 2.44
C LEU A 132 -0.09 -16.12 2.28
N PRO A 133 -0.17 -15.61 1.04
CA PRO A 133 -0.58 -14.25 0.82
C PRO A 133 -2.02 -14.02 1.29
N VAL A 134 -2.23 -12.94 2.02
CA VAL A 134 -3.57 -12.40 2.30
C VAL A 134 -3.87 -11.35 1.24
N ILE A 135 -4.99 -11.53 0.53
CA ILE A 135 -5.56 -10.50 -0.33
C ILE A 135 -6.29 -9.51 0.57
N THR A 136 -6.18 -8.22 0.31
CA THR A 136 -6.91 -7.20 1.07
C THR A 136 -7.63 -6.29 0.10
N LEU A 137 -8.92 -6.09 0.34
CA LEU A 137 -9.74 -5.12 -0.35
C LEU A 137 -9.85 -3.89 0.53
N ARG A 138 -9.36 -2.76 0.04
CA ARG A 138 -9.42 -1.47 0.72
C ARG A 138 -10.52 -0.64 0.08
N GLU A 139 -11.22 0.19 0.85
CA GLU A 139 -12.11 1.21 0.29
C GLU A 139 -11.39 1.99 -0.82
N TRP A 140 -12.07 2.10 -1.97
CA TRP A 140 -11.53 2.86 -3.09
C TRP A 140 -11.90 4.33 -2.94
N VAL A 141 -10.88 5.18 -2.80
CA VAL A 141 -11.02 6.62 -2.75
C VAL A 141 -10.12 7.24 -3.81
N PRO A 142 -10.62 8.16 -4.65
CA PRO A 142 -9.79 8.87 -5.60
C PRO A 142 -8.83 9.81 -4.84
N ILE A 143 -7.55 9.49 -4.85
CA ILE A 143 -6.50 10.35 -4.29
C ILE A 143 -6.11 11.37 -5.37
N PRO A 144 -6.18 12.69 -5.09
CA PRO A 144 -5.75 13.68 -6.07
C PRO A 144 -4.28 13.51 -6.45
N THR A 145 -3.97 13.65 -7.74
CA THR A 145 -2.61 13.53 -8.26
C THR A 145 -1.65 14.47 -7.53
N GLY A 146 -0.48 13.96 -7.18
CA GLY A 146 0.56 14.72 -6.47
C GLY A 146 0.27 14.94 -4.99
N LEU A 147 -0.76 14.31 -4.41
CA LEU A 147 -1.05 14.41 -2.97
C LEU A 147 -0.81 13.10 -2.21
N GLU A 148 0.07 12.25 -2.75
CA GLU A 148 0.69 11.14 -2.02
C GLU A 148 2.08 11.56 -1.53
N PHE A 149 2.38 11.23 -0.28
CA PHE A 149 3.63 11.59 0.40
C PHE A 149 4.23 10.38 1.08
N ARG A 150 5.55 10.32 1.14
CA ARG A 150 6.32 9.32 1.86
C ARG A 150 7.06 10.00 3.00
N CYS A 151 6.73 9.60 4.22
CA CYS A 151 7.34 10.12 5.44
C CYS A 151 8.31 9.09 6.01
N LEU A 152 9.57 9.49 6.12
CA LEU A 152 10.69 8.66 6.52
C LEU A 152 10.86 8.77 8.03
N VAL A 153 10.74 7.67 8.78
CA VAL A 153 10.87 7.66 10.24
C VAL A 153 12.06 6.81 10.66
N ARG A 154 12.98 7.41 11.43
CA ARG A 154 14.15 6.74 11.98
C ARG A 154 14.32 7.13 13.44
N ASN A 155 14.57 6.16 14.31
CA ASN A 155 14.61 6.34 15.76
C ASN A 155 13.38 7.07 16.35
N GLY A 156 12.21 6.91 15.73
CA GLY A 156 10.96 7.55 16.15
C GLY A 156 10.77 8.98 15.66
N GLU A 157 11.73 9.55 14.95
CA GLU A 157 11.67 10.92 14.40
C GLU A 157 11.44 10.90 12.89
N CYS A 158 10.70 11.87 12.37
CA CYS A 158 10.55 12.05 10.94
C CYS A 158 11.79 12.75 10.37
N VAL A 159 12.56 12.04 9.55
CA VAL A 159 13.85 12.48 9.00
C VAL A 159 13.77 12.90 7.53
N GLY A 160 12.57 12.96 6.97
CA GLY A 160 12.32 13.45 5.62
C GLY A 160 10.90 13.16 5.15
N ILE A 161 10.36 14.06 4.33
CA ILE A 161 9.06 13.91 3.67
C ILE A 161 9.26 14.14 2.18
N SER A 162 8.85 13.19 1.35
CA SER A 162 8.89 13.33 -0.11
C SER A 162 7.48 13.21 -0.69
N GLN A 163 7.10 14.11 -1.58
CA GLN A 163 5.99 13.85 -2.50
C GLN A 163 6.35 12.64 -3.37
N ARG A 164 5.36 11.80 -3.68
CA ARG A 164 5.52 10.76 -4.70
C ARG A 164 5.74 11.43 -6.07
N PRO A 165 6.70 10.97 -6.89
CA PRO A 165 6.96 11.55 -8.20
C PRO A 165 5.71 11.69 -9.06
N THR A 166 5.55 12.85 -9.70
CA THR A 166 4.34 13.23 -10.45
C THR A 166 4.53 13.29 -11.97
N ASP A 167 5.61 12.71 -12.50
CA ASP A 167 6.00 12.79 -13.92
C ASP A 167 6.06 14.24 -14.44
N GLY A 168 6.46 15.19 -13.57
CA GLY A 168 6.59 16.62 -13.88
C GLY A 168 5.32 17.45 -13.73
N VAL A 169 4.24 16.89 -13.18
CA VAL A 169 2.98 17.62 -12.94
C VAL A 169 3.06 18.40 -11.61
N ARG A 170 3.36 19.69 -11.72
CA ARG A 170 3.34 20.62 -10.58
C ARG A 170 1.94 20.79 -9.99
N ASN A 171 1.89 21.00 -8.66
CA ASN A 171 0.66 21.37 -7.95
C ASN A 171 0.81 22.74 -7.27
N PRO A 172 0.32 23.83 -7.89
CA PRO A 172 0.44 25.18 -7.34
C PRO A 172 -0.22 25.36 -5.97
N ARG A 173 -1.26 24.59 -5.66
CA ARG A 173 -1.91 24.64 -4.33
C ARG A 173 -1.02 24.01 -3.27
N LEU A 174 -0.30 22.92 -3.62
CA LEU A 174 0.70 22.35 -2.73
C LEU A 174 1.82 23.35 -2.47
N GLU A 175 2.34 24.00 -3.51
CA GLU A 175 3.36 25.06 -3.38
C GLU A 175 2.88 26.19 -2.45
N GLN A 176 1.67 26.71 -2.69
CA GLN A 176 1.08 27.79 -1.90
C GLN A 176 0.88 27.41 -0.41
N HIS A 177 0.60 26.14 -0.12
CA HIS A 177 0.27 25.65 1.22
C HIS A 177 1.33 24.70 1.80
N ALA A 178 2.55 24.69 1.25
CA ALA A 178 3.56 23.68 1.57
C ALA A 178 3.90 23.61 3.06
N VAL A 179 4.02 24.77 3.73
CA VAL A 179 4.29 24.86 5.17
C VAL A 179 3.17 24.22 6.00
N THR A 180 1.92 24.50 5.66
CA THR A 180 0.75 23.90 6.33
C THR A 180 0.70 22.39 6.09
N VAL A 181 0.90 21.95 4.85
CA VAL A 181 0.92 20.52 4.49
C VAL A 181 2.04 19.79 5.24
N GLN A 182 3.25 20.36 5.26
CA GLN A 182 4.38 19.78 6.00
C GLN A 182 4.06 19.63 7.49
N ALA A 183 3.51 20.67 8.13
CA ALA A 183 3.14 20.62 9.55
C ALA A 183 2.12 19.51 9.84
N LEU A 184 1.09 19.39 8.99
CA LEU A 184 0.08 18.34 9.12
C LEU A 184 0.68 16.93 8.92
N LEU A 185 1.55 16.76 7.92
CA LEU A 185 2.24 15.48 7.67
C LEU A 185 3.13 15.08 8.84
N LEU A 186 3.86 16.02 9.46
CA LEU A 186 4.68 15.76 10.64
C LEU A 186 3.82 15.30 11.83
N VAL A 187 2.73 16.00 12.12
CA VAL A 187 1.80 15.63 13.21
C VAL A 187 1.20 14.24 12.96
N PHE A 188 0.72 13.98 11.74
CA PHE A 188 0.11 12.71 11.39
C PHE A 188 1.12 11.55 11.39
N THR A 189 2.35 11.81 10.95
CA THR A 189 3.45 10.83 11.00
C THR A 189 3.82 10.48 12.44
N ALA A 190 3.92 11.47 13.33
CA ALA A 190 4.16 11.23 14.75
C ALA A 190 3.05 10.36 15.38
N GLU A 191 1.79 10.61 15.00
CA GLU A 191 0.67 9.78 15.44
C GLU A 191 0.73 8.35 14.88
N CYS A 192 1.11 8.17 13.60
CA CYS A 192 1.35 6.85 13.01
C CYS A 192 2.46 6.09 13.74
N THR A 193 3.59 6.74 14.01
CA THR A 193 4.71 6.18 14.79
C THR A 193 4.25 5.75 16.18
N ARG A 194 3.51 6.61 16.89
CA ARG A 194 3.00 6.33 18.24
C ARG A 194 2.04 5.14 18.26
N ARG A 195 1.11 5.05 17.31
CA ARG A 195 0.10 3.98 17.26
C ARG A 195 0.64 2.64 16.73
N SER A 196 1.67 2.69 15.90
CA SER A 196 2.32 1.50 15.35
C SER A 196 3.40 0.92 16.26
N GLY A 197 4.06 1.76 17.07
CA GLY A 197 5.28 1.40 17.79
C GLY A 197 6.51 1.24 16.88
N LEU A 198 6.40 1.61 15.61
CA LEU A 198 7.47 1.45 14.63
C LEU A 198 8.37 2.69 14.60
N HIS A 199 9.54 2.56 15.21
CA HIS A 199 10.53 3.64 15.27
C HIS A 199 11.43 3.73 14.03
N ASN A 200 11.43 2.72 13.17
CA ASN A 200 12.21 2.69 11.93
C ASN A 200 11.30 2.15 10.80
N ALA A 201 10.60 3.04 10.13
CA ALA A 201 9.61 2.71 9.11
C ALA A 201 9.43 3.85 8.12
N VAL A 202 8.72 3.56 7.04
CA VAL A 202 8.38 4.51 5.99
C VAL A 202 6.86 4.52 5.84
N PHE A 203 6.23 5.65 6.10
CA PHE A 203 4.77 5.81 6.04
C PHE A 203 4.38 6.48 4.73
N ASP A 204 3.58 5.81 3.91
CA ASP A 204 2.94 6.43 2.75
C ASP A 204 1.61 7.03 3.20
N LEU A 205 1.46 8.34 3.04
CA LEU A 205 0.30 9.13 3.43
C LEU A 205 -0.33 9.79 2.20
N CYS A 206 -1.59 10.17 2.28
CA CYS A 206 -2.18 11.06 1.28
C CYS A 206 -3.13 12.09 1.87
N LEU A 207 -3.28 13.20 1.15
CA LEU A 207 -4.39 14.14 1.34
C LEU A 207 -5.57 13.75 0.45
N LEU A 208 -6.77 13.72 1.03
CA LEU A 208 -7.99 13.37 0.31
C LEU A 208 -8.57 14.51 -0.53
N ARG A 209 -8.06 15.74 -0.36
CA ARG A 209 -8.50 16.92 -1.08
C ARG A 209 -7.33 17.85 -1.38
N GLN A 210 -7.55 18.74 -2.35
CA GLN A 210 -6.57 19.77 -2.72
C GLN A 210 -6.22 20.67 -1.53
N PRO A 211 -4.95 21.11 -1.42
CA PRO A 211 -4.55 21.95 -0.32
C PRO A 211 -5.33 23.28 -0.23
N ALA A 212 -5.60 23.70 1.00
CA ALA A 212 -6.33 24.91 1.35
C ALA A 212 -5.97 25.38 2.77
N ALA A 213 -6.37 26.59 3.15
CA ALA A 213 -6.04 27.18 4.45
C ALA A 213 -6.74 26.48 5.64
N ASP A 214 -7.88 25.82 5.40
CA ASP A 214 -8.72 25.17 6.42
C ASP A 214 -8.41 23.68 6.59
N MET A 215 -7.27 23.21 6.08
CA MET A 215 -6.86 21.82 6.19
C MET A 215 -6.58 21.38 7.62
N THR A 216 -6.93 20.12 7.88
CA THR A 216 -6.72 19.49 9.19
C THR A 216 -6.10 18.12 9.02
N VAL A 217 -5.65 17.52 10.13
CA VAL A 217 -5.19 16.12 10.16
C VAL A 217 -6.29 15.13 9.74
N GLY A 218 -7.58 15.52 9.81
CA GLY A 218 -8.70 14.71 9.35
C GLY A 218 -8.73 14.52 7.83
N ASP A 219 -8.01 15.34 7.08
CA ASP A 219 -7.87 15.25 5.61
C ASP A 219 -6.78 14.26 5.17
N LEU A 220 -6.00 13.73 6.11
CA LEU A 220 -4.92 12.77 5.86
C LEU A 220 -5.38 11.32 6.06
N ARG A 221 -4.83 10.41 5.27
CA ARG A 221 -4.97 8.96 5.47
C ARG A 221 -3.62 8.27 5.32
N LEU A 222 -3.41 7.24 6.14
CA LEU A 222 -2.32 6.28 5.97
C LEU A 222 -2.66 5.32 4.81
N ILE A 223 -1.78 5.21 3.81
CA ILE A 223 -1.91 4.29 2.68
C ILE A 223 -1.19 2.97 2.95
N GLU A 224 0.06 3.05 3.39
CA GLU A 224 0.97 1.91 3.47
C GLU A 224 2.09 2.19 4.48
N VAL A 225 2.62 1.13 5.08
CA VAL A 225 3.81 1.16 5.92
C VAL A 225 4.82 0.24 5.25
N ASN A 226 6.02 0.76 5.02
CA ASN A 226 7.13 0.03 4.43
C ASN A 226 8.27 -0.08 5.43
N PRO A 227 9.09 -1.14 5.38
CA PRO A 227 10.23 -1.28 6.27
C PRO A 227 11.29 -0.22 5.96
N TRP A 228 12.07 0.18 6.97
CA TRP A 228 13.27 0.98 6.77
C TRP A 228 14.38 0.13 6.16
N HIS A 229 14.38 -0.02 4.84
CA HIS A 229 15.27 -0.93 4.13
C HIS A 229 15.58 -0.43 2.73
N THR A 230 16.74 -0.78 2.17
CA THR A 230 17.14 -0.38 0.80
C THR A 230 16.25 -0.92 -0.32
N ALA A 231 15.32 -1.81 0.00
CA ALA A 231 14.29 -2.31 -0.94
C ALA A 231 13.08 -1.37 -0.99
N THR A 232 12.93 -0.47 -0.01
CA THR A 232 11.96 0.61 -0.01
C THR A 232 12.56 1.76 -0.80
N ASP A 233 11.78 2.32 -1.72
CA ASP A 233 12.16 3.53 -2.45
C ASP A 233 12.06 4.75 -1.51
N PHE A 234 13.08 5.60 -1.42
CA PHE A 234 13.06 6.78 -0.56
C PHE A 234 12.68 8.06 -1.34
N TYR A 235 12.31 7.91 -2.61
CA TYR A 235 11.97 8.99 -3.53
C TYR A 235 13.06 10.05 -3.61
N ALA A 236 12.78 11.29 -3.19
CA ALA A 236 13.72 12.41 -3.28
C ALA A 236 14.90 12.31 -2.28
N PHE A 237 15.02 11.22 -1.52
CA PHE A 237 16.06 11.01 -0.52
C PHE A 237 16.93 9.79 -0.86
N ASP A 238 18.22 9.89 -0.58
CA ASP A 238 19.21 8.81 -0.62
C ASP A 238 19.61 8.43 0.82
N PRO A 239 19.09 7.32 1.37
CA PRO A 239 19.39 6.91 2.75
C PRO A 239 20.85 6.48 2.95
N ALA A 240 21.63 6.30 1.87
CA ALA A 240 23.06 6.03 1.96
C ALA A 240 23.88 7.30 2.24
N ARG A 241 23.29 8.48 2.10
CA ARG A 241 23.92 9.79 2.38
C ARG A 241 23.38 10.35 3.70
N PRO A 242 24.16 10.34 4.80
CA PRO A 242 23.67 10.77 6.11
C PRO A 242 23.08 12.19 6.12
N ASN A 243 23.68 13.11 5.36
CA ASN A 243 23.24 14.50 5.29
C ASN A 243 21.99 14.71 4.43
N ASP A 244 21.53 13.68 3.72
CA ASP A 244 20.36 13.81 2.86
C ASP A 244 19.06 13.63 3.65
N LEU A 245 19.09 12.92 4.78
CA LEU A 245 17.97 12.77 5.71
C LEU A 245 17.93 13.94 6.71
N ASP A 246 17.63 15.13 6.18
CA ASP A 246 17.70 16.43 6.85
C ASP A 246 16.37 16.90 7.46
N GLY A 247 15.32 16.07 7.42
CA GLY A 247 13.98 16.44 7.89
C GLY A 247 13.20 17.36 6.93
N SER A 248 13.75 17.65 5.74
CA SER A 248 13.10 18.52 4.76
C SER A 248 11.82 17.91 4.17
N PHE A 249 10.98 18.80 3.63
CA PHE A 249 9.85 18.43 2.77
C PHE A 249 10.22 18.70 1.31
N ARG A 250 10.34 17.63 0.52
CA ARG A 250 10.74 17.67 -0.89
C ARG A 250 9.54 17.32 -1.77
N PHE A 251 9.24 18.17 -2.74
CA PHE A 251 8.11 18.00 -3.66
C PHE A 251 8.42 18.65 -5.01
N ASP A 252 7.71 18.22 -6.05
CA ASP A 252 7.80 18.74 -7.40
C ASP A 252 7.11 20.11 -7.42
N ALA A 253 7.93 21.16 -7.38
CA ALA A 253 7.53 22.57 -7.39
C ALA A 253 7.88 23.27 -8.70
#